data_AF-A0ABC8AF86-F1
#
_entry.id   AF-A0ABC8AF86-F1
#
_cell.length_a   1.000
_cell.length_b   1.000
_cell.length_c   1.000
_cell.angle_alpha   90.00
_cell.angle_beta   90.00
_cell.angle_gamma   90.00
#
_symmetry.space_group_name_H-M   'P 1'
#
loop_
_entity.id
_entity.type
_entity.pdbx_description
1 polymer ?
#
loop_
_entity_poly.entity_id
_entity_poly.type
_entity_poly.pdbx_seq_one_letter_code
_entity_poly.pdbx_strand_id
1 'polypeptide(L)'
;MALCVSLKADGTLVATGQSVSECTGYVLVSGSEYGVYQLVQRVFEVPEMKAVIQTSTAVAFTVIGWYVVARIIGTVATFFDSR
;
A
#
# COMPACT_ATOMS: atom_id res chain seq x y z
N MET A 1 0.10 11.90 -21.42
CA MET A 1 0.87 13.09 -21.78
C MET A 1 0.73 14.10 -20.66
N ALA A 2 1.77 14.30 -19.86
CA ALA A 2 1.77 15.30 -18.79
C ALA A 2 2.02 16.71 -19.38
N LEU A 3 1.28 17.70 -18.89
CA LEU A 3 1.31 19.09 -19.36
C LEU A 3 1.73 20.02 -18.22
N CYS A 4 2.70 20.88 -18.48
CA CYS A 4 3.02 21.98 -17.57
C CYS A 4 1.95 23.07 -17.70
N VAL A 5 1.31 23.40 -16.58
CA VAL A 5 0.32 24.48 -16.50
C VAL A 5 0.67 25.46 -15.40
N SER A 6 0.39 26.74 -15.63
CA SER A 6 0.43 27.76 -14.59
C SER A 6 -0.99 28.15 -14.17
N LEU A 7 -1.17 28.36 -12.87
CA LEU A 7 -2.41 28.88 -12.32
C LEU A 7 -2.37 30.40 -12.42
N LYS A 8 -3.25 30.96 -13.26
CA LYS A 8 -3.43 32.42 -13.34
C LYS A 8 -4.24 32.91 -12.14
N ALA A 9 -4.15 34.22 -11.86
CA ALA A 9 -4.86 34.86 -10.75
C ALA A 9 -6.40 34.82 -10.89
N ASP A 10 -6.91 34.53 -12.09
CA ASP A 10 -8.32 34.29 -12.39
C ASP A 10 -8.79 32.85 -12.06
N GLY A 11 -7.89 32.00 -11.56
CA GLY A 11 -8.17 30.60 -11.22
C GLY A 11 -8.13 29.66 -12.42
N THR A 12 -7.78 30.14 -13.62
CA THR A 12 -7.67 29.30 -14.82
C THR A 12 -6.28 28.66 -14.92
N LEU A 13 -6.25 27.42 -15.42
CA LEU A 13 -5.01 26.69 -15.72
C LEU A 13 -4.67 26.89 -17.18
N VAL A 14 -3.49 27.44 -17.47
CA VAL A 14 -3.03 27.67 -18.84
C VAL A 14 -1.78 26.86 -19.10
N ALA A 15 -1.77 26.13 -20.22
CA ALA A 15 -0.61 25.38 -20.67
C ALA A 15 0.54 26.35 -20.97
N THR A 16 1.66 26.17 -20.29
CA THR A 16 2.86 27.02 -20.45
C THR A 16 3.75 26.54 -21.60
N GLY A 17 3.48 25.37 -22.17
CA GLY A 17 4.25 24.79 -23.29
C GLY A 17 5.66 24.32 -22.91
N GLN A 18 6.04 24.43 -21.64
CA GLN A 18 7.33 23.97 -21.12
C GLN A 18 7.35 22.46 -20.92
N SER A 19 8.56 21.88 -20.99
CA SER A 19 8.77 20.47 -20.69
C SER A 19 8.45 20.18 -19.21
N VAL A 20 7.95 18.98 -18.92
CA VAL A 20 7.54 18.58 -17.56
C VAL A 20 8.71 18.62 -16.57
N SER A 21 9.93 18.39 -17.04
CA SER A 21 11.16 18.43 -16.24
C SER A 21 11.60 19.83 -15.82
N GLU A 22 11.15 20.88 -16.50
CA GLU A 22 11.54 22.28 -16.25
C GLU A 22 10.34 23.15 -15.82
N CYS A 23 9.23 22.50 -15.45
CA CYS A 23 8.00 23.19 -15.09
C CYS A 23 8.14 23.85 -13.71
N THR A 24 8.09 25.18 -13.65
CA THR A 24 8.02 25.96 -12.41
C THR A 24 6.59 26.11 -11.86
N GLY A 25 5.61 25.54 -12.56
CA GLY A 25 4.19 25.56 -12.21
C GLY A 25 3.68 24.18 -11.75
N TYR A 26 2.43 23.89 -12.10
CA TYR A 26 1.78 22.62 -11.78
C TYR A 26 1.85 21.68 -12.97
N VAL A 27 2.07 20.38 -12.71
CA VAL A 27 2.06 19.35 -13.75
C VAL A 27 0.71 18.66 -13.73
N LEU A 28 -0.06 18.83 -14.81
CA LEU A 28 -1.28 18.06 -15.03
C LEU A 28 -0.90 16.73 -15.68
N VAL A 29 -1.23 15.63 -15.01
CA VAL A 29 -1.01 14.27 -15.49
C VAL A 29 -2.35 13.66 -15.85
N SER A 30 -2.41 12.89 -16.95
CA SER A 30 -3.63 12.16 -17.29
C SER A 30 -3.94 11.10 -16.23
N GLY A 31 -5.22 10.90 -15.90
CA GLY A 31 -5.63 9.93 -14.87
C GLY A 31 -5.12 8.50 -15.12
N SER A 32 -4.96 8.13 -16.39
CA SER A 32 -4.37 6.85 -16.82
C SER A 32 -2.87 6.72 -16.52
N GLU A 33 -2.11 7.82 -16.55
CA GLU A 33 -0.69 7.79 -16.19
C GLU A 33 -0.52 7.85 -14.68
N TYR A 34 -1.37 8.60 -13.97
CA TYR A 34 -1.33 8.71 -12.51
C TYR A 34 -1.54 7.36 -11.80
N GLY A 35 -2.43 6.51 -12.34
CA GLY A 35 -2.67 5.17 -11.80
C GLY A 35 -1.44 4.25 -11.88
N VAL A 36 -0.62 4.38 -12.93
CA VAL A 36 0.60 3.57 -13.11
C VAL A 36 1.71 4.06 -12.17
N TYR A 37 1.90 5.38 -12.03
CA TYR A 37 2.90 5.93 -11.12
C TYR A 37 2.61 5.61 -9.64
N GLN A 38 1.35 5.61 -9.22
CA GLN A 38 0.98 5.23 -7.85
C GLN A 38 1.28 3.76 -7.55
N LEU A 39 1.07 2.87 -8.52
CA LEU A 39 1.35 1.43 -8.38
C LEU A 39 2.85 1.19 -8.24
N VAL A 40 3.66 1.84 -9.07
CA VAL A 40 5.12 1.73 -9.00
C VAL A 40 5.65 2.35 -7.71
N GLN A 41 5.17 3.52 -7.31
CA GLN A 41 5.58 4.14 -6.04
C GLN A 41 5.20 3.28 -4.84
N ARG A 42 4.00 2.70 -4.78
CA ARG A 42 3.63 1.79 -3.68
C ARG A 42 4.49 0.52 -3.59
N VAL A 43 5.00 0.03 -4.73
CA VAL A 43 5.86 -1.17 -4.75
C VAL A 43 7.27 -0.85 -4.24
N PHE A 44 7.76 0.37 -4.49
CA PHE A 44 9.10 0.81 -4.07
C PHE A 44 9.11 1.65 -2.80
N GLU A 45 7.95 2.03 -2.27
CA GLU A 45 7.84 2.65 -0.96
C GLU A 45 8.29 1.65 0.10
N VAL A 46 9.35 2.03 0.83
CA VAL A 46 9.80 1.27 1.99
C VAL A 46 8.67 1.29 3.02
N PRO A 47 8.09 0.13 3.36
CA PRO A 47 6.94 0.10 4.26
C PRO A 47 7.32 0.67 5.62
N GLU A 48 6.41 1.44 6.20
CA GLU A 48 6.56 2.01 7.54
C GLU A 48 6.88 0.91 8.55
N MET A 49 7.88 1.11 9.42
CA MET A 49 8.35 0.10 10.37
C MET A 49 7.22 -0.47 11.24
N LYS A 50 6.21 0.35 11.55
CA LYS A 50 5.01 -0.05 12.29
C LYS A 50 4.20 -1.12 11.54
N ALA A 51 4.03 -0.97 10.23
CA ALA A 51 3.31 -1.92 9.39
C ALA A 51 4.05 -3.26 9.28
N VAL A 52 5.38 -3.23 9.21
CA VAL A 52 6.22 -4.44 9.17
C VAL A 52 6.09 -5.24 10.47
N ILE A 53 6.16 -4.57 11.62
CA ILE A 53 6.03 -5.23 12.93
C ILE A 53 4.63 -5.82 13.10
N GLN A 54 3.58 -5.09 12.72
CA GLN A 54 2.20 -5.55 12.86
C GLN A 54 1.88 -6.74 11.96
N THR A 55 2.35 -6.73 10.71
CA THR A 55 2.12 -7.83 9.77
C THR A 55 2.91 -9.08 10.18
N SER A 56 4.17 -8.94 10.60
CA SER A 56 4.99 -10.05 11.08
C SER A 56 4.39 -10.71 12.33
N THR A 57 4.00 -9.90 13.32
CA THR A 57 3.36 -10.42 14.54
C THR A 57 2.03 -11.11 14.26
N ALA A 58 1.19 -10.54 13.40
CA ALA A 58 -0.09 -11.14 13.02
C ALA A 58 0.07 -12.53 12.41
N VAL A 59 1.03 -12.71 11.50
CA VAL A 59 1.29 -14.03 10.87
C VAL A 59 1.76 -15.03 11.92
N ALA A 60 2.72 -14.64 12.78
CA ALA A 60 3.24 -15.52 13.82
C ALA A 60 2.15 -15.98 14.80
N PHE A 61 1.32 -15.06 15.28
CA PHE A 61 0.22 -15.39 16.20
C PHE A 61 -0.86 -16.23 15.53
N THR A 62 -1.11 -16.06 14.24
CA THR A 62 -2.08 -16.88 13.50
C THR A 62 -1.64 -18.34 13.46
N VAL A 63 -0.36 -18.59 13.16
CA VAL A 63 0.19 -19.96 13.12
C VAL A 63 0.20 -20.60 14.52
N ILE A 64 0.66 -19.86 15.53
CA ILE A 64 0.67 -20.34 16.91
C ILE A 64 -0.76 -20.62 17.39
N GLY A 65 -1.71 -19.73 17.09
CA GLY A 65 -3.11 -19.89 17.46
C GLY A 65 -3.73 -21.16 16.88
N TRP A 66 -3.48 -21.43 15.59
CA TRP A 66 -3.97 -22.66 14.96
C TRP A 66 -3.37 -23.91 15.58
N TYR A 67 -2.06 -23.89 15.88
CA TYR A 67 -1.39 -25.00 16.57
C TYR A 67 -1.98 -25.25 17.97
N VAL A 68 -2.21 -24.19 18.75
CA VAL A 68 -2.79 -24.31 20.10
C VAL A 68 -4.20 -24.88 20.05
N VAL A 69 -5.05 -24.41 19.12
CA VAL A 69 -6.40 -24.95 18.94
C VAL A 69 -6.36 -26.44 18.59
N ALA A 70 -5.53 -26.82 17.61
CA ALA A 70 -5.36 -28.22 17.23
C ALA A 70 -4.85 -29.07 18.40
N ARG A 71 -3.92 -28.54 19.21
CA ARG A 71 -3.38 -29.24 20.38
C ARG A 71 -4.43 -29.45 21.45
N ILE A 72 -5.28 -28.45 21.74
CA ILE A 72 -6.37 -28.57 22.71
C ILE A 72 -7.35 -29.67 22.26
N ILE A 73 -7.79 -29.63 21.00
CA ILE A 73 -8.71 -30.62 20.44
C ILE A 73 -8.12 -32.03 20.53
N GLY A 74 -6.86 -32.20 20.13
CA GLY A 74 -6.17 -33.50 20.23
C GLY A 74 -6.09 -34.00 21.68
N THR A 75 -5.78 -33.13 22.63
CA THR A 75 -5.68 -33.51 24.06
C THR A 75 -7.03 -33.94 24.62
N VAL A 76 -8.11 -33.25 24.23
CA VAL A 76 -9.48 -33.60 24.63
C VAL A 76 -9.91 -34.92 23.98
N ALA A 77 -9.64 -35.11 22.69
CA ALA A 77 -9.97 -36.34 21.98
C ALA A 77 -9.29 -37.56 22.61
N THR A 78 -7.99 -37.48 22.94
CA THR A 78 -7.25 -38.56 23.59
C THR A 78 -7.77 -38.86 25.02
N PHE A 79 -8.29 -37.86 25.72
CA PHE A 79 -8.87 -38.06 27.06
C PHE A 79 -10.17 -38.88 27.02
N PHE A 80 -10.97 -38.72 25.96
CA PHE A 80 -12.22 -39.48 25.78
C PHE A 80 -12.02 -40.85 25.11
N ASP A 81 -10.95 -41.04 24.34
CA ASP A 81 -10.61 -42.32 23.69
C ASP A 81 -9.92 -43.33 24.64
N SER A 82 -9.38 -42.87 25.76
CA SER A 82 -8.70 -43.70 26.76
C SER A 82 -9.66 -44.46 27.72
N ARG A 83 -10.95 -44.56 27.40
CA ARG A 83 -11.97 -45.26 28.22
C ARG A 83 -12.59 -46.41 27.45
#